data_AF-A0A9N9P4H0-F1
#
_entry.id   AF-A0A9N9P4H0-F1
#
_cell.length_a   1.000
_cell.length_b   1.000
_cell.length_c   1.000
_cell.angle_alpha   90.00
_cell.angle_beta   90.00
_cell.angle_gamma   90.00
#
_symmetry.space_group_name_H-M   'P 1'
#
loop_
_entity.id
_entity.type
_entity.pdbx_description
1 polymer ?
#
loop_
_entity_poly.entity_id
_entity_poly.type
_entity_poly.pdbx_seq_one_letter_code
_entity_poly.pdbx_strand_id
1 'polypeptide(L)'
;PDNYCCSQWGYCGNTADFCDLNQGCQPDYGICGQISDDGSCGPDTNNRCPDNYCCSQWGYCGNTPDFCDPNQGCQSGYGFCGLSNDSTTDDGIQVIYTCQNPNILALTFDDGPRSWTNDLLDTLDNYGIQATFFVNGHNEEDYCIYDYAEILQRAYSSGHLIAHHTWSHPYLTGVSPDEVDYQMEFLNEAFKKILGVTPKYFRPPYGDGVDNANVRSSMLTYGMDKMVIWDVDTQDSIDGVTEPQSEETYSNEISDQQPHIVISHDRIQTTCEQLAPFEISQAIDNGYWFDTVAGCNGDWDPSNWYNVDTGYFGERDDTWTCNSDDMHGSYDSSPQ
;
A
#
# COMPACT_ATOMS: atom_id res chain seq x y z
N PRO A 1 14.91 -8.38 2.41
CA PRO A 1 14.51 -7.73 1.14
C PRO A 1 14.04 -8.81 0.16
N ASP A 2 12.74 -8.96 -0.02
CA ASP A 2 12.10 -9.79 -1.03
C ASP A 2 12.58 -9.48 -2.46
N ASN A 3 12.49 -10.47 -3.34
CA ASN A 3 13.28 -10.61 -4.57
C ASN A 3 14.81 -10.73 -4.39
N TYR A 4 15.31 -10.69 -3.16
CA TYR A 4 16.68 -11.10 -2.86
C TYR A 4 16.71 -12.56 -2.44
N CYS A 5 17.69 -13.23 -2.98
CA CYS A 5 18.03 -14.58 -2.61
C CYS A 5 18.85 -14.52 -1.33
N CYS A 6 18.57 -15.38 -0.36
CA CYS A 6 19.29 -15.36 0.90
C CYS A 6 20.31 -16.50 0.95
N SER A 7 21.58 -16.12 1.06
CA SER A 7 22.69 -17.07 1.18
C SER A 7 22.70 -17.73 2.55
N GLN A 8 23.32 -18.92 2.63
CA GLN A 8 23.60 -19.66 3.86
C GLN A 8 24.40 -18.86 4.92
N TRP A 9 24.96 -17.71 4.54
CA TRP A 9 25.72 -16.82 5.44
C TRP A 9 24.84 -15.72 6.05
N GLY A 10 23.53 -15.72 5.80
CA GLY A 10 22.58 -14.74 6.32
C GLY A 10 22.59 -13.40 5.59
N TYR A 11 23.18 -13.33 4.39
CA TYR A 11 23.15 -12.15 3.53
C TYR A 11 22.23 -12.39 2.34
N CYS A 12 21.43 -11.40 2.00
CA CYS A 12 20.54 -11.47 0.84
C CYS A 12 21.03 -10.54 -0.28
N GLY A 13 21.01 -11.05 -1.52
CA GLY A 13 21.49 -10.40 -2.74
C GLY A 13 20.68 -10.85 -3.96
N ASN A 14 20.79 -10.13 -5.08
CA ASN A 14 20.14 -10.51 -6.35
C ASN A 14 21.12 -11.07 -7.40
N THR A 15 22.39 -11.28 -7.03
CA THR A 15 23.40 -11.89 -7.90
C THR A 15 23.45 -13.41 -7.71
N ALA A 16 24.09 -14.12 -8.64
CA ALA A 16 24.26 -15.58 -8.59
C ALA A 16 24.89 -16.08 -7.29
N ASP A 17 25.75 -15.27 -6.65
CA ASP A 17 26.40 -15.60 -5.37
C ASP A 17 25.41 -15.77 -4.21
N PHE A 18 24.21 -15.17 -4.33
CA PHE A 18 23.14 -15.27 -3.35
C PHE A 18 22.01 -16.18 -3.82
N CYS A 19 21.81 -16.26 -5.15
CA CYS A 19 20.66 -16.92 -5.78
C CYS A 19 20.87 -18.36 -6.18
N ASP A 20 22.09 -18.83 -6.37
CA ASP A 20 22.33 -20.21 -6.78
C ASP A 20 22.21 -21.18 -5.59
N LEU A 21 21.37 -22.19 -5.72
CA LEU A 21 21.25 -23.27 -4.73
C LEU A 21 22.57 -24.00 -4.52
N ASN A 22 23.40 -24.13 -5.56
CA ASN A 22 24.72 -24.75 -5.44
C ASN A 22 25.72 -23.88 -4.66
N GLN A 23 25.42 -22.59 -4.49
CA GLN A 23 26.19 -21.64 -3.67
C GLN A 23 25.62 -21.51 -2.25
N GLY A 24 24.52 -22.21 -1.95
CA GLY A 24 23.88 -22.23 -0.64
C GLY A 24 22.77 -21.19 -0.47
N CYS A 25 22.07 -20.80 -1.53
CA CYS A 25 20.79 -20.09 -1.39
C CYS A 25 19.80 -20.91 -0.54
N GLN A 26 19.02 -20.26 0.31
CA GLN A 26 18.08 -20.88 1.23
C GLN A 26 16.62 -20.59 0.80
N PRO A 27 15.92 -21.55 0.18
CA PRO A 27 14.56 -21.35 -0.36
C PRO A 27 13.51 -20.98 0.68
N ASP A 28 13.74 -21.37 1.94
CA ASP A 28 12.85 -21.06 3.06
C ASP A 28 12.91 -19.56 3.45
N TYR A 29 13.92 -18.83 2.96
CA TYR A 29 14.19 -17.44 3.33
C TYR A 29 14.36 -16.51 2.11
N GLY A 30 14.15 -16.99 0.88
CA GLY A 30 14.25 -16.18 -0.34
C GLY A 30 14.07 -17.00 -1.63
N ILE A 31 13.87 -16.32 -2.76
CA ILE A 31 13.61 -16.98 -4.05
C ILE A 31 14.93 -17.44 -4.68
N CYS A 32 15.16 -18.74 -4.72
CA CYS A 32 16.40 -19.36 -5.19
C CYS A 32 16.30 -19.87 -6.63
N GLY A 33 17.43 -19.92 -7.33
CA GLY A 33 17.56 -20.41 -8.70
C GLY A 33 17.95 -19.33 -9.71
N GLN A 34 18.33 -19.78 -10.91
CA GLN A 34 18.56 -18.93 -12.09
C GLN A 34 17.22 -18.48 -12.67
N ILE A 35 17.11 -17.24 -13.18
CA ILE A 35 15.88 -16.83 -13.88
C ILE A 35 15.68 -17.75 -15.09
N SER A 36 14.47 -18.31 -15.19
CA SER A 36 14.10 -19.27 -16.22
C SER A 36 13.91 -18.61 -17.59
N ASP A 37 14.62 -19.14 -18.58
CA ASP A 37 14.49 -18.72 -19.99
C ASP A 37 13.52 -19.60 -20.79
N ASP A 38 13.19 -20.79 -20.29
CA ASP A 38 12.36 -21.80 -20.96
C ASP A 38 11.01 -22.07 -20.25
N GLY A 39 10.75 -21.33 -19.18
CA GLY A 39 9.53 -21.43 -18.38
C GLY A 39 9.53 -22.58 -17.38
N SER A 40 10.62 -23.33 -17.24
CA SER A 40 10.78 -24.33 -16.18
C SER A 40 11.20 -23.70 -14.86
N CYS A 41 10.77 -24.25 -13.73
CA CYS A 41 11.17 -23.78 -12.41
C CYS A 41 11.17 -24.92 -11.40
N GLY A 42 11.72 -24.67 -10.21
CA GLY A 42 11.70 -25.62 -9.10
C GLY A 42 13.06 -26.28 -8.83
N PRO A 43 13.10 -27.14 -7.80
CA PRO A 43 14.34 -27.75 -7.30
C PRO A 43 15.03 -28.64 -8.33
N ASP A 44 14.28 -29.26 -9.23
CA ASP A 44 14.82 -30.20 -10.22
C ASP A 44 15.58 -29.50 -11.35
N THR A 45 15.24 -28.25 -11.65
CA THR A 45 15.86 -27.46 -12.72
C THR A 45 16.84 -26.43 -12.19
N ASN A 46 16.78 -26.11 -10.89
CA ASN A 46 17.49 -24.98 -10.27
C ASN A 46 17.13 -23.63 -10.94
N ASN A 47 15.95 -23.57 -11.56
CA ASN A 47 15.41 -22.38 -12.19
C ASN A 47 14.31 -21.77 -11.33
N ARG A 48 14.22 -20.44 -11.34
CA ARG A 48 13.13 -19.67 -10.76
C ARG A 48 12.37 -18.92 -11.84
N CYS A 49 11.14 -18.57 -11.55
CA CYS A 49 10.34 -17.79 -12.46
C CYS A 49 10.81 -16.34 -12.54
N PRO A 50 10.61 -15.68 -13.70
CA PRO A 50 10.76 -14.23 -13.82
C PRO A 50 9.87 -13.49 -12.82
N ASP A 51 10.16 -12.20 -12.63
CA ASP A 51 9.38 -11.33 -11.74
C ASP A 51 7.88 -11.42 -12.05
N ASN A 52 7.04 -11.50 -11.01
CA ASN A 52 5.58 -11.67 -11.06
C ASN A 52 5.07 -13.01 -11.63
N TYR A 53 5.93 -14.03 -11.77
CA TYR A 53 5.51 -15.39 -12.14
C TYR A 53 5.67 -16.38 -10.99
N CYS A 54 4.72 -17.29 -10.90
CA CYS A 54 4.62 -18.31 -9.87
C CYS A 54 5.19 -19.64 -10.36
N CYS A 55 5.87 -20.37 -9.49
CA CYS A 55 6.35 -21.71 -9.81
C CYS A 55 5.32 -22.75 -9.37
N SER A 56 4.60 -23.34 -10.32
CA SER A 56 3.59 -24.37 -10.02
C SER A 56 4.21 -25.63 -9.42
N GLN A 57 3.39 -26.48 -8.78
CA GLN A 57 3.79 -27.83 -8.35
C GLN A 57 4.31 -28.72 -9.50
N TRP A 58 4.04 -28.34 -10.76
CA TRP A 58 4.46 -29.06 -11.95
C TRP A 58 5.84 -28.63 -12.47
N GLY A 59 6.49 -27.66 -11.82
CA GLY A 59 7.81 -27.16 -12.22
C GLY A 59 7.77 -26.25 -13.44
N TYR A 60 6.67 -25.52 -13.62
CA TYR A 60 6.52 -24.53 -14.68
C TYR A 60 6.07 -23.18 -14.14
N CYS A 61 6.55 -22.13 -14.79
CA CYS A 61 6.19 -20.76 -14.53
C CYS A 61 4.83 -20.41 -15.14
N GLY A 62 4.01 -19.73 -14.37
CA GLY A 62 2.73 -19.19 -14.82
C GLY A 62 2.20 -18.18 -13.81
N ASN A 63 1.11 -17.52 -14.16
CA ASN A 63 0.53 -16.43 -13.38
C ASN A 63 -0.98 -16.62 -13.14
N THR A 64 -1.48 -17.86 -13.27
CA THR A 64 -2.87 -18.18 -12.98
C THR A 64 -3.00 -18.86 -11.61
N PRO A 65 -4.21 -18.97 -11.03
CA PRO A 65 -4.42 -19.64 -9.74
C PRO A 65 -3.79 -21.04 -9.65
N ASP A 66 -3.85 -21.83 -10.74
CA ASP A 66 -3.27 -23.17 -10.80
C ASP A 66 -1.74 -23.21 -10.61
N PHE A 67 -1.07 -22.06 -10.79
CA PHE A 67 0.38 -21.89 -10.63
C PHE A 67 0.71 -21.17 -9.32
N CYS A 68 -0.13 -20.23 -8.92
CA CYS A 68 0.14 -19.27 -7.88
C CYS A 68 -0.46 -19.63 -6.52
N ASP A 69 -1.53 -20.42 -6.47
CA ASP A 69 -2.19 -20.79 -5.22
C ASP A 69 -1.27 -21.64 -4.33
N PRO A 70 -0.88 -21.18 -3.12
CA PRO A 70 -0.07 -21.95 -2.19
C PRO A 70 -0.72 -23.30 -1.82
N ASN A 71 -2.06 -23.34 -1.78
CA ASN A 71 -2.81 -24.58 -1.49
C ASN A 71 -2.80 -25.57 -2.66
N GLN A 72 -2.40 -25.13 -3.86
CA GLN A 72 -2.21 -25.98 -5.04
C GLN A 72 -0.74 -26.31 -5.31
N GLY A 73 0.12 -26.08 -4.32
CA GLY A 73 1.52 -26.48 -4.35
C GLY A 73 2.42 -25.52 -5.14
N CYS A 74 2.08 -24.23 -5.18
CA CYS A 74 3.01 -23.21 -5.60
C CYS A 74 4.31 -23.28 -4.76
N GLN A 75 5.46 -23.18 -5.43
CA GLN A 75 6.79 -23.33 -4.85
C GLN A 75 7.44 -21.95 -4.61
N SER A 76 7.24 -21.39 -3.42
CA SER A 76 7.66 -20.01 -3.07
C SER A 76 9.17 -19.78 -3.14
N GLY A 77 9.95 -20.86 -3.00
CA GLY A 77 11.40 -20.84 -3.19
C GLY A 77 11.85 -20.65 -4.65
N TYR A 78 10.95 -20.68 -5.63
CA TYR A 78 11.27 -20.63 -7.07
C TYR A 78 10.32 -19.73 -7.88
N GLY A 79 9.42 -18.99 -7.23
CA GLY A 79 8.49 -18.06 -7.86
C GLY A 79 7.56 -17.47 -6.82
N PHE A 80 6.76 -16.47 -7.19
CA PHE A 80 5.80 -15.85 -6.28
C PHE A 80 4.66 -16.83 -5.97
N CYS A 81 4.27 -16.95 -4.70
CA CYS A 81 3.16 -17.81 -4.29
C CYS A 81 2.17 -17.03 -3.44
N GLY A 82 0.91 -17.17 -3.80
CA GLY A 82 -0.17 -16.24 -3.52
C GLY A 82 -0.87 -15.96 -4.83
N LEU A 83 -2.20 -16.05 -4.88
CA LEU A 83 -2.93 -15.56 -6.04
C LEU A 83 -2.45 -14.13 -6.30
N SER A 84 -2.22 -13.77 -7.55
CA SER A 84 -2.23 -12.36 -7.93
C SER A 84 -3.64 -11.87 -7.60
N ASN A 85 -3.84 -11.41 -6.37
CA ASN A 85 -4.99 -10.60 -5.96
C ASN A 85 -4.87 -9.20 -6.56
N ASP A 86 -3.94 -9.02 -7.50
CA ASP A 86 -3.95 -8.00 -8.49
C ASP A 86 -4.85 -8.42 -9.66
N SER A 87 -6.08 -7.90 -9.67
CA SER A 87 -6.91 -7.91 -10.87
C SER A 87 -6.61 -6.66 -11.67
N THR A 88 -5.72 -6.76 -12.66
CA THR A 88 -5.60 -5.70 -13.65
C THR A 88 -6.88 -5.66 -14.48
N THR A 89 -7.54 -4.51 -14.47
CA THR A 89 -8.78 -4.27 -15.20
C THR A 89 -8.53 -4.13 -16.71
N ASP A 90 -9.57 -4.24 -17.53
CA ASP A 90 -9.45 -4.11 -18.99
C ASP A 90 -8.89 -2.75 -19.45
N ASP A 91 -9.00 -1.72 -18.61
CA ASP A 91 -8.47 -0.36 -18.82
C ASP A 91 -7.07 -0.17 -18.22
N GLY A 92 -6.47 -1.21 -17.63
CA GLY A 92 -5.06 -1.22 -17.20
C GLY A 92 -4.81 -0.75 -15.78
N ILE A 93 -5.84 -0.63 -14.94
CA ILE A 93 -5.68 -0.32 -13.52
C ILE A 93 -5.39 -1.60 -12.74
N GLN A 94 -4.33 -1.56 -11.95
CA GLN A 94 -3.98 -2.58 -10.97
C GLN A 94 -4.89 -2.44 -9.75
N VAL A 95 -5.80 -3.39 -9.48
CA VAL A 95 -6.60 -3.39 -8.25
C VAL A 95 -5.95 -4.34 -7.24
N ILE A 96 -5.45 -3.78 -6.14
CA ILE A 96 -4.66 -4.44 -5.11
C ILE A 96 -5.55 -4.66 -3.89
N TYR A 97 -5.93 -5.92 -3.62
CA TYR A 97 -6.76 -6.26 -2.46
C TYR A 97 -5.97 -6.64 -1.21
N THR A 98 -4.77 -7.18 -1.38
CA THR A 98 -3.90 -7.62 -0.28
C THR A 98 -2.44 -7.64 -0.75
N CYS A 99 -1.50 -7.91 0.16
CA CYS A 99 -0.09 -8.07 -0.14
C CYS A 99 0.17 -9.43 -0.83
N GLN A 100 1.15 -9.46 -1.74
CA GLN A 100 1.52 -10.68 -2.48
C GLN A 100 2.70 -11.42 -1.84
N ASN A 101 3.56 -10.70 -1.13
CA ASN A 101 4.75 -11.28 -0.50
C ASN A 101 4.38 -11.97 0.82
N PRO A 102 4.63 -13.29 0.98
CA PRO A 102 4.28 -14.02 2.19
C PRO A 102 4.91 -13.41 3.45
N ASN A 103 4.17 -13.39 4.55
CA ASN A 103 4.59 -12.81 5.83
C ASN A 103 4.90 -11.29 5.78
N ILE A 104 4.42 -10.55 4.78
CA ILE A 104 4.47 -9.08 4.78
C ILE A 104 3.09 -8.52 5.09
N LEU A 105 3.06 -7.54 5.99
CA LEU A 105 1.89 -6.77 6.34
C LEU A 105 2.14 -5.30 5.98
N ALA A 106 1.24 -4.71 5.20
CA ALA A 106 1.25 -3.28 4.91
C ALA A 106 0.27 -2.56 5.84
N LEU A 107 0.80 -1.76 6.76
CA LEU A 107 0.01 -0.83 7.55
C LEU A 107 -0.37 0.36 6.67
N THR A 108 -1.67 0.65 6.61
CA THR A 108 -2.20 1.76 5.81
C THR A 108 -3.06 2.67 6.68
N PHE A 109 -2.89 3.97 6.49
CA PHE A 109 -3.56 4.99 7.26
C PHE A 109 -4.31 5.96 6.35
N ASP A 110 -5.62 6.05 6.55
CA ASP A 110 -6.50 6.91 5.76
C ASP A 110 -6.86 8.20 6.52
N ASP A 111 -7.29 9.19 5.75
CA ASP A 111 -7.89 10.46 6.17
C ASP A 111 -6.99 11.52 6.82
N GLY A 112 -5.72 11.20 7.03
CA GLY A 112 -4.74 12.15 7.51
C GLY A 112 -4.15 13.07 6.43
N PRO A 113 -3.06 13.78 6.77
CA PRO A 113 -2.41 13.80 8.09
C PRO A 113 -3.13 14.69 9.13
N ARG A 114 -2.83 14.50 10.42
CA ARG A 114 -3.18 15.41 11.53
C ARG A 114 -1.95 15.71 12.38
N SER A 115 -2.09 16.51 13.43
CA SER A 115 -0.94 16.88 14.29
C SER A 115 -0.30 15.67 14.99
N TRP A 116 -1.11 14.67 15.37
CA TRP A 116 -0.67 13.42 15.98
C TRP A 116 -0.10 12.40 14.98
N THR A 117 -0.24 12.61 13.67
CA THR A 117 0.46 11.78 12.67
C THR A 117 1.98 11.84 12.88
N ASN A 118 2.53 12.91 13.46
CA ASN A 118 3.94 12.95 13.84
C ASN A 118 4.32 11.91 14.92
N ASP A 119 3.43 11.62 15.87
CA ASP A 119 3.68 10.62 16.90
C ASP A 119 3.63 9.19 16.31
N LEU A 120 2.78 8.99 15.30
CA LEU A 120 2.77 7.77 14.49
C LEU A 120 4.08 7.63 13.69
N LEU A 121 4.55 8.70 13.03
CA LEU A 121 5.83 8.69 12.31
C LEU A 121 7.01 8.40 13.25
N ASP A 122 7.02 8.97 14.47
CA ASP A 122 8.02 8.65 15.49
C ASP A 122 7.98 7.16 15.85
N THR A 123 6.79 6.58 15.98
CA THR A 123 6.63 5.14 16.23
C THR A 123 7.17 4.30 15.08
N LEU A 124 6.81 4.61 13.85
CA LEU A 124 7.30 3.91 12.66
C LEU A 124 8.82 4.00 12.52
N ASP A 125 9.40 5.19 12.73
CA ASP A 125 10.85 5.42 12.71
C ASP A 125 11.56 4.57 13.80
N ASN A 126 10.98 4.46 14.99
CA ASN A 126 11.56 3.68 16.09
C ASN A 126 11.61 2.17 15.80
N TYR A 127 10.64 1.65 15.04
CA TYR A 127 10.63 0.26 14.60
C TYR A 127 11.35 0.05 13.26
N GLY A 128 11.73 1.12 12.55
CA GLY A 128 12.34 1.05 11.22
C GLY A 128 11.37 0.52 10.16
N ILE A 129 10.08 0.85 10.29
CA ILE A 129 8.98 0.38 9.43
C ILE A 129 8.55 1.47 8.47
N GLN A 130 8.22 1.09 7.24
CA GLN A 130 7.56 1.97 6.27
C GLN A 130 6.08 1.62 6.16
N ALA A 131 5.21 2.63 6.20
CA ALA A 131 3.76 2.50 6.04
C ALA A 131 3.26 3.20 4.76
N THR A 132 1.95 3.12 4.50
CA THR A 132 1.27 3.83 3.41
C THR A 132 0.22 4.79 3.97
N PHE A 133 0.20 6.04 3.49
CA PHE A 133 -0.75 7.07 3.93
C PHE A 133 -1.64 7.49 2.76
N PHE A 134 -2.95 7.27 2.86
CA PHE A 134 -3.95 7.72 1.90
C PHE A 134 -4.50 9.06 2.37
N VAL A 135 -4.03 10.13 1.72
CA VAL A 135 -4.18 11.50 2.21
C VAL A 135 -5.34 12.21 1.53
N ASN A 136 -6.10 12.99 2.31
CA ASN A 136 -7.10 13.92 1.78
C ASN A 136 -6.59 15.35 1.62
N GLY A 137 -7.34 16.17 0.89
CA GLY A 137 -7.09 17.60 0.74
C GLY A 137 -7.78 18.47 1.80
N HIS A 138 -9.11 18.35 1.91
CA HIS A 138 -10.00 19.11 2.78
C HIS A 138 -11.24 18.25 3.14
N ASN A 139 -11.01 17.14 3.85
CA ASN A 139 -12.02 16.17 4.29
C ASN A 139 -13.00 16.76 5.34
N GLU A 140 -12.51 17.56 6.28
CA GLU A 140 -13.31 18.17 7.34
C GLU A 140 -13.14 19.70 7.36
N GLU A 141 -14.12 20.42 7.91
CA GLU A 141 -14.10 21.90 7.97
C GLU A 141 -12.82 22.46 8.60
N ASP A 142 -12.25 21.76 9.59
CA ASP A 142 -11.06 22.19 10.32
C ASP A 142 -9.75 21.57 9.80
N TYR A 143 -9.80 20.85 8.67
CA TYR A 143 -8.67 20.12 8.12
C TYR A 143 -8.25 20.67 6.76
N CYS A 144 -7.05 21.20 6.62
CA CYS A 144 -6.48 21.55 5.32
C CYS A 144 -5.11 20.91 5.15
N ILE A 145 -4.90 20.15 4.08
CA ILE A 145 -3.64 19.45 3.79
C ILE A 145 -2.41 20.37 3.87
N TYR A 146 -2.56 21.63 3.45
CA TYR A 146 -1.48 22.62 3.48
C TYR A 146 -1.00 22.99 4.88
N ASP A 147 -1.84 22.86 5.91
CA ASP A 147 -1.45 23.11 7.30
C ASP A 147 -0.59 21.98 7.88
N TYR A 148 -0.57 20.82 7.21
CA TYR A 148 0.19 19.63 7.59
C TYR A 148 1.29 19.29 6.57
N ALA A 149 1.63 20.22 5.68
CA ALA A 149 2.60 19.99 4.61
C ALA A 149 3.97 19.52 5.11
N GLU A 150 4.46 20.03 6.24
CA GLU A 150 5.73 19.58 6.84
C GLU A 150 5.68 18.12 7.32
N ILE A 151 4.52 17.67 7.85
CA ILE A 151 4.32 16.28 8.25
C ILE A 151 4.31 15.38 7.03
N LEU A 152 3.64 15.81 5.95
CA LEU A 152 3.59 15.07 4.70
C LEU A 152 4.99 14.96 4.05
N GLN A 153 5.75 16.04 4.03
CA GLN A 153 7.14 16.06 3.56
C GLN A 153 8.04 15.16 4.41
N ARG A 154 7.82 15.13 5.73
CA ARG A 154 8.51 14.19 6.63
C ARG A 154 8.18 12.74 6.27
N ALA A 155 6.89 12.39 6.18
CA ALA A 155 6.46 11.04 5.86
C ALA A 155 7.05 10.54 4.52
N TYR A 156 7.02 11.40 3.50
CA TYR A 156 7.67 11.14 2.21
C TYR A 156 9.19 10.93 2.36
N SER A 157 9.87 11.79 3.12
CA SER A 157 11.32 11.72 3.32
C SER A 157 11.76 10.49 4.13
N SER A 158 10.91 10.01 5.04
CA SER A 158 11.11 8.76 5.79
C SER A 158 10.83 7.50 4.94
N GLY A 159 10.49 7.67 3.66
CA GLY A 159 10.30 6.57 2.71
C GLY A 159 8.95 5.87 2.83
N HIS A 160 7.95 6.50 3.43
CA HIS A 160 6.57 6.01 3.37
C HIS A 160 5.97 6.24 1.98
N LEU A 161 4.98 5.43 1.62
CA LEU A 161 4.18 5.67 0.43
C LEU A 161 3.09 6.69 0.77
N ILE A 162 3.10 7.84 0.08
CA ILE A 162 2.00 8.80 0.11
C ILE A 162 1.09 8.47 -1.08
N ALA A 163 -0.19 8.27 -0.83
CA ALA A 163 -1.19 7.87 -1.80
C ALA A 163 -2.41 8.79 -1.74
N HIS A 164 -3.20 8.77 -2.82
CA HIS A 164 -4.34 9.65 -3.02
C HIS A 164 -5.61 9.09 -2.38
N HIS A 165 -6.36 9.93 -1.68
CA HIS A 165 -7.63 9.54 -1.07
C HIS A 165 -8.78 10.49 -1.37
N THR A 166 -8.74 11.21 -2.49
CA THR A 166 -9.66 12.31 -2.86
C THR A 166 -9.53 13.57 -2.03
N TRP A 167 -10.01 14.69 -2.58
CA TRP A 167 -9.95 15.98 -1.91
C TRP A 167 -10.81 16.03 -0.64
N SER A 168 -12.11 15.73 -0.73
CA SER A 168 -13.10 15.92 0.34
C SER A 168 -13.86 14.64 0.71
N HIS A 169 -13.29 13.48 0.39
CA HIS A 169 -13.76 12.15 0.82
C HIS A 169 -15.25 11.81 0.51
N PRO A 170 -15.75 12.05 -0.72
CA PRO A 170 -17.13 11.70 -1.06
C PRO A 170 -17.28 10.20 -1.39
N TYR A 171 -18.52 9.68 -1.28
CA TYR A 171 -18.89 8.45 -2.00
C TYR A 171 -18.84 8.72 -3.51
N LEU A 172 -17.82 8.19 -4.18
CA LEU A 172 -17.52 8.51 -5.59
C LEU A 172 -18.62 8.09 -6.56
N THR A 173 -19.37 7.03 -6.25
CA THR A 173 -20.53 6.62 -7.06
C THR A 173 -21.77 7.49 -6.81
N GLY A 174 -21.76 8.28 -5.73
CA GLY A 174 -22.81 9.22 -5.35
C GLY A 174 -22.66 10.61 -5.96
N VAL A 175 -21.53 10.92 -6.58
CA VAL A 175 -21.25 12.23 -7.18
C VAL A 175 -21.18 12.17 -8.71
N SER A 176 -21.17 13.34 -9.35
CA SER A 176 -21.11 13.43 -10.82
C SER A 176 -19.71 13.11 -11.36
N PRO A 177 -19.55 12.75 -12.65
CA PRO A 177 -18.22 12.54 -13.23
C PRO A 177 -17.28 13.75 -13.11
N ASP A 178 -17.80 14.96 -13.35
CA ASP A 178 -17.03 16.21 -13.17
C ASP A 178 -16.58 16.39 -11.71
N GLU A 179 -17.37 15.88 -10.77
CA GLU A 179 -17.05 15.92 -9.35
C GLU A 179 -15.98 14.89 -8.99
N VAL A 180 -16.04 13.67 -9.56
CA VAL A 180 -14.94 12.69 -9.46
C VAL A 180 -13.63 13.27 -9.99
N ASP A 181 -13.67 13.95 -11.14
CA ASP A 181 -12.48 14.61 -11.69
C ASP A 181 -11.95 15.72 -10.77
N TYR A 182 -12.83 16.55 -10.22
CA TYR A 182 -12.46 17.58 -9.25
C TYR A 182 -11.74 16.99 -8.03
N GLN A 183 -12.28 15.90 -7.47
CA GLN A 183 -11.67 15.19 -6.33
C GLN A 183 -10.23 14.74 -6.60
N MET A 184 -9.95 14.29 -7.84
CA MET A 184 -8.64 13.78 -8.21
C MET A 184 -7.66 14.89 -8.57
N GLU A 185 -8.10 15.83 -9.42
CA GLU A 185 -7.30 16.95 -9.88
C GLU A 185 -6.81 17.81 -8.71
N PHE A 186 -7.74 18.19 -7.82
CA PHE A 186 -7.46 19.23 -6.86
C PHE A 186 -6.48 18.77 -5.77
N LEU A 187 -6.57 17.50 -5.37
CA LEU A 187 -5.59 16.90 -4.48
C LEU A 187 -4.24 16.66 -5.18
N ASN A 188 -4.22 16.33 -6.48
CA ASN A 188 -2.98 16.27 -7.24
C ASN A 188 -2.24 17.62 -7.29
N GLU A 189 -2.97 18.73 -7.44
CA GLU A 189 -2.36 20.07 -7.38
C GLU A 189 -1.77 20.38 -6.00
N ALA A 190 -2.40 19.94 -4.91
CA ALA A 190 -1.82 20.06 -3.58
C ALA A 190 -0.56 19.20 -3.42
N PHE A 191 -0.55 17.95 -3.89
CA PHE A 191 0.65 17.11 -3.87
C PHE A 191 1.81 17.72 -4.68
N LYS A 192 1.54 18.27 -5.87
CA LYS A 192 2.56 18.98 -6.65
C LYS A 192 3.17 20.14 -5.87
N LYS A 193 2.34 20.95 -5.21
CA LYS A 193 2.81 22.07 -4.39
C LYS A 193 3.64 21.59 -3.20
N ILE A 194 3.18 20.57 -2.47
CA ILE A 194 3.81 20.16 -1.21
C ILE A 194 5.05 19.29 -1.45
N LEU A 195 4.93 18.27 -2.31
CA LEU A 195 5.91 17.21 -2.51
C LEU A 195 6.68 17.33 -3.84
N GLY A 196 6.17 18.08 -4.81
CA GLY A 196 6.75 18.14 -6.16
C GLY A 196 6.49 16.90 -7.01
N VAL A 197 5.62 16.01 -6.56
CA VAL A 197 5.23 14.77 -7.24
C VAL A 197 3.74 14.52 -7.02
N THR A 198 3.12 13.66 -7.84
CA THR A 198 1.77 13.13 -7.58
C THR A 198 1.81 11.61 -7.45
N PRO A 199 1.00 10.99 -6.57
CA PRO A 199 0.97 9.55 -6.40
C PRO A 199 0.37 8.84 -7.63
N LYS A 200 0.79 7.59 -7.87
CA LYS A 200 0.10 6.66 -8.78
C LYS A 200 -0.89 5.74 -8.06
N TYR A 201 -0.81 5.72 -6.74
CA TYR A 201 -1.62 4.92 -5.83
C TYR A 201 -2.82 5.72 -5.32
N PHE A 202 -3.97 5.07 -5.32
CA PHE A 202 -5.25 5.64 -4.95
C PHE A 202 -6.07 4.63 -4.15
N ARG A 203 -6.72 5.08 -3.08
CA ARG A 203 -7.78 4.31 -2.41
C ARG A 203 -9.09 5.09 -2.53
N PRO A 204 -10.18 4.49 -3.03
CA PRO A 204 -11.47 5.15 -3.04
C PRO A 204 -12.02 5.26 -1.61
N PRO A 205 -12.54 6.43 -1.19
CA PRO A 205 -13.32 6.57 0.03
C PRO A 205 -14.36 5.46 0.16
N TYR A 206 -14.44 4.84 1.33
CA TYR A 206 -15.37 3.74 1.64
C TYR A 206 -15.24 2.47 0.77
N GLY A 207 -14.17 2.34 -0.03
CA GLY A 207 -14.09 1.30 -1.06
C GLY A 207 -15.06 1.51 -2.22
N ASP A 208 -15.66 2.70 -2.34
CA ASP A 208 -16.75 2.97 -3.27
C ASP A 208 -16.24 3.32 -4.67
N GLY A 209 -16.71 2.57 -5.67
CA GLY A 209 -16.42 2.84 -7.07
C GLY A 209 -15.25 2.06 -7.67
N VAL A 210 -14.83 0.94 -7.05
CA VAL A 210 -13.81 0.04 -7.61
C VAL A 210 -14.11 -0.35 -9.05
N ASP A 211 -15.36 -0.70 -9.36
CA ASP A 211 -15.83 -1.08 -10.70
C ASP A 211 -16.45 0.08 -11.51
N ASN A 212 -16.37 1.31 -11.00
CA ASN A 212 -16.98 2.46 -11.65
C ASN A 212 -16.07 3.01 -12.76
N ALA A 213 -16.57 2.99 -14.00
CA ALA A 213 -15.81 3.46 -15.17
C ALA A 213 -15.41 4.94 -15.09
N ASN A 214 -16.20 5.81 -14.45
CA ASN A 214 -15.84 7.22 -14.29
C ASN A 214 -14.69 7.38 -13.30
N VAL A 215 -14.72 6.64 -12.19
CA VAL A 215 -13.62 6.61 -11.20
C VAL A 215 -12.33 6.14 -11.87
N ARG A 216 -12.38 4.98 -12.55
CA ARG A 216 -11.23 4.43 -13.28
C ARG A 216 -10.70 5.37 -14.36
N SER A 217 -11.58 5.96 -15.16
CA SER A 217 -11.18 6.92 -16.19
C SER A 217 -10.53 8.17 -15.60
N SER A 218 -11.06 8.66 -14.48
CA SER A 218 -10.49 9.81 -13.78
C SER A 218 -9.10 9.48 -13.21
N MET A 219 -8.94 8.32 -12.59
CA MET A 219 -7.64 7.85 -12.10
C MET A 219 -6.57 7.89 -13.19
N LEU A 220 -6.86 7.26 -14.34
CA LEU A 220 -5.94 7.23 -15.48
C LEU A 220 -5.66 8.63 -16.03
N THR A 221 -6.67 9.51 -16.07
CA THR A 221 -6.52 10.91 -16.51
C THR A 221 -5.53 11.66 -15.63
N TYR A 222 -5.53 11.38 -14.33
CA TYR A 222 -4.66 12.02 -13.34
C TYR A 222 -3.42 11.20 -12.98
N GLY A 223 -3.06 10.23 -13.82
CA GLY A 223 -1.81 9.48 -13.75
C GLY A 223 -1.76 8.41 -12.64
N MET A 224 -2.91 7.95 -12.17
CA MET A 224 -3.04 6.88 -11.18
C MET A 224 -3.47 5.59 -11.88
N ASP A 225 -2.69 4.53 -11.71
CA ASP A 225 -2.95 3.21 -12.28
C ASP A 225 -2.95 2.10 -11.22
N LYS A 226 -2.83 2.45 -9.93
CA LYS A 226 -2.88 1.53 -8.79
C LYS A 226 -4.05 1.89 -7.87
N MET A 227 -5.06 1.01 -7.81
CA MET A 227 -6.17 1.12 -6.87
C MET A 227 -5.95 0.16 -5.71
N VAL A 228 -5.99 0.66 -4.48
CA VAL A 228 -5.71 -0.13 -3.27
C VAL A 228 -6.97 -0.25 -2.44
N ILE A 229 -7.34 -1.48 -2.11
CA ILE A 229 -8.36 -1.83 -1.12
C ILE A 229 -7.64 -2.43 0.11
N TRP A 230 -8.33 -3.19 0.94
CA TRP A 230 -7.82 -3.83 2.13
C TRP A 230 -8.50 -5.17 2.30
N ASP A 231 -7.86 -6.07 3.04
CA ASP A 231 -8.40 -7.36 3.46
C ASP A 231 -8.54 -7.46 4.99
N VAL A 232 -7.91 -6.55 5.74
CA VAL A 232 -8.06 -6.42 7.20
C VAL A 232 -8.53 -5.02 7.55
N ASP A 233 -9.68 -4.92 8.22
CA ASP A 233 -10.29 -3.67 8.70
C ASP A 233 -10.30 -3.66 10.24
N THR A 234 -9.58 -2.72 10.83
CA THR A 234 -9.48 -2.60 12.30
C THR A 234 -10.72 -1.99 12.94
N GLN A 235 -11.64 -1.45 12.14
CA GLN A 235 -12.87 -0.80 12.58
C GLN A 235 -12.63 0.39 13.51
N ASP A 236 -11.43 0.98 13.50
CA ASP A 236 -11.04 2.10 14.37
C ASP A 236 -11.87 3.37 14.10
N SER A 237 -12.39 3.52 12.88
CA SER A 237 -13.27 4.62 12.48
C SER A 237 -14.76 4.37 12.71
N ILE A 238 -15.17 3.19 13.19
CA ILE A 238 -16.59 2.90 13.45
C ILE A 238 -17.06 3.57 14.75
N ASP A 239 -18.14 4.34 14.65
CA ASP A 239 -18.78 4.99 15.79
C ASP A 239 -19.08 4.02 16.95
N GLY A 240 -18.48 4.31 18.10
CA GLY A 240 -18.67 3.53 19.33
C GLY A 240 -17.76 2.32 19.49
N VAL A 241 -16.90 2.01 18.51
CA VAL A 241 -15.80 1.07 18.68
C VAL A 241 -14.69 1.74 19.49
N THR A 242 -14.23 1.06 20.53
CA THR A 242 -13.10 1.51 21.35
C THR A 242 -11.79 0.94 20.83
N GLU A 243 -10.68 1.62 21.08
CA GLU A 243 -9.35 1.14 20.67
C GLU A 243 -9.05 -0.33 21.06
N PRO A 244 -9.36 -0.83 22.28
CA PRO A 244 -9.12 -2.25 22.59
C PRO A 244 -9.98 -3.24 21.79
N GLN A 245 -11.11 -2.80 21.24
CA GLN A 245 -11.94 -3.61 20.33
C GLN A 245 -11.35 -3.63 18.92
N SER A 246 -10.70 -2.55 18.49
CA SER A 246 -9.91 -2.54 17.26
C SER A 246 -8.67 -3.42 17.38
N GLU A 247 -7.97 -3.38 18.53
CA GLU A 247 -6.88 -4.32 18.84
C GLU A 247 -7.34 -5.79 18.75
N GLU A 248 -8.51 -6.12 19.33
CA GLU A 248 -9.08 -7.48 19.28
C GLU A 248 -9.48 -7.88 17.85
N THR A 249 -10.10 -6.97 17.08
CA THR A 249 -10.45 -7.20 15.67
C THR A 249 -9.20 -7.51 14.87
N TYR A 250 -8.20 -6.61 14.91
CA TYR A 250 -6.92 -6.79 14.23
C TYR A 250 -6.26 -8.13 14.61
N SER A 251 -6.17 -8.44 15.90
CA SER A 251 -5.60 -9.69 16.42
C SER A 251 -6.21 -10.95 15.80
N ASN A 252 -7.53 -10.94 15.59
CA ASN A 252 -8.25 -12.07 15.04
C ASN A 252 -8.01 -12.22 13.54
N GLU A 253 -8.04 -11.12 12.81
CA GLU A 253 -7.89 -11.12 11.35
C GLU A 253 -6.49 -11.56 10.92
N ILE A 254 -5.41 -11.11 11.59
CA ILE A 254 -4.03 -11.44 11.18
C ILE A 254 -3.51 -12.82 11.66
N SER A 255 -4.38 -13.63 12.27
CA SER A 255 -4.01 -14.88 12.95
C SER A 255 -3.72 -16.06 12.01
N ASP A 256 -4.02 -15.91 10.72
CA ASP A 256 -3.89 -16.93 9.68
C ASP A 256 -2.49 -16.99 9.03
N GLN A 257 -1.58 -16.09 9.44
CA GLN A 257 -0.22 -15.94 8.90
C GLN A 257 -0.21 -15.62 7.38
N GLN A 258 -1.28 -15.02 6.86
CA GLN A 258 -1.36 -14.56 5.48
C GLN A 258 -0.85 -13.12 5.34
N PRO A 259 -0.34 -12.73 4.17
CA PRO A 259 -0.01 -11.33 3.92
C PRO A 259 -1.29 -10.48 3.92
N HIS A 260 -1.18 -9.23 4.39
CA HIS A 260 -2.34 -8.35 4.58
C HIS A 260 -2.05 -6.89 4.23
N ILE A 261 -3.07 -6.20 3.75
CA ILE A 261 -3.18 -4.75 3.74
C ILE A 261 -4.20 -4.36 4.81
N VAL A 262 -3.71 -3.72 5.86
CA VAL A 262 -4.49 -3.33 7.03
C VAL A 262 -4.92 -1.88 6.89
N ILE A 263 -6.22 -1.61 6.98
CA ILE A 263 -6.76 -0.26 7.04
C ILE A 263 -6.99 0.19 8.48
N SER A 264 -6.42 1.34 8.81
CA SER A 264 -6.63 2.14 10.02
C SER A 264 -6.64 3.63 9.61
N HIS A 265 -6.94 4.56 10.52
CA HIS A 265 -7.12 5.98 10.15
C HIS A 265 -6.27 6.91 11.02
N ASP A 266 -5.25 7.56 10.45
CA ASP A 266 -4.38 8.47 11.21
C ASP A 266 -5.03 9.84 11.49
N ARG A 267 -6.25 10.08 10.98
CA ARG A 267 -7.10 11.15 11.49
C ARG A 267 -7.57 10.91 12.95
N ILE A 268 -7.41 9.71 13.50
CA ILE A 268 -7.85 9.36 14.85
C ILE A 268 -6.64 9.32 15.78
N GLN A 269 -6.65 10.17 16.80
CA GLN A 269 -5.53 10.31 17.73
C GLN A 269 -5.19 8.98 18.44
N THR A 270 -6.20 8.23 18.89
CA THR A 270 -5.98 6.93 19.55
C THR A 270 -5.41 5.88 18.61
N THR A 271 -5.72 5.94 17.31
CA THR A 271 -5.11 5.06 16.31
C THR A 271 -3.61 5.30 16.23
N CYS A 272 -3.18 6.56 16.18
CA CYS A 272 -1.76 6.92 16.11
C CYS A 272 -1.00 6.61 17.40
N GLU A 273 -1.59 6.88 18.57
CA GLU A 273 -0.89 6.80 19.85
C GLU A 273 -0.96 5.42 20.54
N GLN A 274 -1.94 4.58 20.18
CA GLN A 274 -2.22 3.31 20.88
C GLN A 274 -2.34 2.14 19.90
N LEU A 275 -3.28 2.20 18.94
CA LEU A 275 -3.56 1.07 18.04
C LEU A 275 -2.34 0.72 17.18
N ALA A 276 -1.72 1.69 16.51
CA ALA A 276 -0.57 1.43 15.63
C ALA A 276 0.64 0.81 16.38
N PRO A 277 1.04 1.31 17.57
CA PRO A 277 2.00 0.60 18.41
C PRO A 277 1.63 -0.86 18.72
N PHE A 278 0.35 -1.14 18.99
CA PHE A 278 -0.14 -2.49 19.23
C PHE A 278 -0.06 -3.35 17.96
N GLU A 279 -0.57 -2.83 16.83
CA GLU A 279 -0.57 -3.50 15.52
C GLU A 279 0.85 -3.95 15.16
N ILE A 280 1.82 -3.04 15.28
CA ILE A 280 3.24 -3.30 15.01
C ILE A 280 3.77 -4.39 15.94
N SER A 281 3.57 -4.25 17.25
CA SER A 281 4.10 -5.21 18.23
C SER A 281 3.55 -6.61 17.98
N GLN A 282 2.25 -6.73 17.75
CA GLN A 282 1.61 -8.02 17.55
C GLN A 282 2.01 -8.66 16.22
N ALA A 283 2.11 -7.89 15.14
CA ALA A 283 2.56 -8.43 13.86
C ALA A 283 4.01 -8.93 13.93
N ILE A 284 4.90 -8.23 14.64
CA ILE A 284 6.26 -8.71 14.91
C ILE A 284 6.24 -10.03 15.69
N ASP A 285 5.42 -10.12 16.75
CA ASP A 285 5.28 -11.35 17.55
C ASP A 285 4.73 -12.53 16.72
N ASN A 286 3.91 -12.24 15.71
CA ASN A 286 3.38 -13.22 14.76
C ASN A 286 4.35 -13.53 13.60
N GLY A 287 5.51 -12.86 13.52
CA GLY A 287 6.56 -13.13 12.53
C GLY A 287 6.41 -12.37 11.21
N TYR A 288 5.58 -11.33 11.16
CA TYR A 288 5.44 -10.47 9.99
C TYR A 288 6.63 -9.52 9.82
N TRP A 289 6.93 -9.22 8.57
CA TRP A 289 7.69 -8.07 8.13
C TRP A 289 6.73 -6.98 7.65
N PHE A 290 7.23 -5.76 7.53
CA PHE A 290 6.44 -4.63 7.06
C PHE A 290 7.06 -4.02 5.82
N ASP A 291 6.19 -3.57 4.92
CA ASP A 291 6.54 -2.74 3.78
C ASP A 291 5.34 -1.84 3.44
N THR A 292 5.58 -0.85 2.60
CA THR A 292 4.53 -0.11 1.91
C THR A 292 3.65 -1.04 1.09
N VAL A 293 2.44 -0.59 0.71
CA VAL A 293 1.58 -1.35 -0.22
C VAL A 293 2.29 -1.67 -1.53
N ALA A 294 3.10 -0.74 -2.04
CA ALA A 294 3.89 -0.94 -3.23
C ALA A 294 4.91 -2.07 -3.05
N GLY A 295 5.72 -2.00 -1.99
CA GLY A 295 6.76 -2.99 -1.70
C GLY A 295 6.19 -4.38 -1.42
N CYS A 296 5.09 -4.48 -0.66
CA CYS A 296 4.44 -5.77 -0.40
C CYS A 296 3.77 -6.40 -1.66
N ASN A 297 3.67 -5.64 -2.75
CA ASN A 297 3.21 -6.06 -4.08
C ASN A 297 4.34 -6.02 -5.13
N GLY A 298 5.60 -6.04 -4.71
CA GLY A 298 6.75 -6.20 -5.61
C GLY A 298 7.26 -4.92 -6.27
N ASP A 299 6.69 -3.73 -5.99
CA ASP A 299 7.20 -2.44 -6.48
C ASP A 299 8.04 -1.70 -5.44
N TRP A 300 9.34 -1.93 -5.49
CA TRP A 300 10.29 -1.59 -4.44
C TRP A 300 11.08 -0.31 -4.71
N ASP A 301 10.89 0.24 -5.90
CA ASP A 301 11.56 1.45 -6.35
C ASP A 301 10.61 2.63 -6.17
N PRO A 302 10.86 3.53 -5.21
CA PRO A 302 9.99 4.67 -4.97
C PRO A 302 9.78 5.58 -6.18
N SER A 303 10.66 5.51 -7.20
CA SER A 303 10.47 6.27 -8.44
C SER A 303 9.30 5.76 -9.28
N ASN A 304 8.85 4.52 -9.07
CA ASN A 304 7.67 3.97 -9.72
C ASN A 304 6.37 4.43 -9.06
N TRP A 305 6.39 4.84 -7.79
CA TRP A 305 5.19 5.15 -7.01
C TRP A 305 4.56 6.50 -7.36
N TYR A 306 5.33 7.38 -8.01
CA TYR A 306 4.94 8.76 -8.26
C TYR A 306 5.14 9.19 -9.71
N ASN A 307 4.34 10.14 -10.15
CA ASN A 307 4.63 10.97 -11.32
C ASN A 307 5.45 12.17 -10.87
N VAL A 308 6.62 12.38 -11.47
CA VAL A 308 7.50 13.49 -11.13
C VAL A 308 7.01 14.76 -11.82
N ASP A 309 6.71 15.79 -11.02
CA ASP A 309 6.43 17.14 -11.50
C ASP A 309 7.73 17.97 -11.38
N THR A 310 7.90 18.72 -10.29
CA THR A 310 9.16 19.42 -10.00
C THR A 310 10.23 18.48 -9.42
N GLY A 311 9.81 17.44 -8.69
CA GLY A 311 10.69 16.55 -7.91
C GLY A 311 11.28 17.18 -6.65
N TYR A 312 10.80 18.36 -6.25
CA TYR A 312 11.27 19.07 -5.06
C TYR A 312 10.10 19.55 -4.21
N PHE A 313 10.28 19.51 -2.89
CA PHE A 313 9.34 20.10 -1.95
C PHE A 313 9.12 21.58 -2.25
N GLY A 314 7.86 21.99 -2.28
CA GLY A 314 7.53 23.40 -2.37
C GLY A 314 7.65 24.10 -1.03
N GLU A 315 7.79 25.41 -1.11
CA GLU A 315 7.72 26.31 0.04
C GLU A 315 6.31 26.90 0.11
N ARG A 316 5.77 27.00 1.33
CA ARG A 316 4.44 27.55 1.55
C ARG A 316 4.36 28.99 1.03
N ASP A 317 3.32 29.25 0.24
CA ASP A 317 2.98 30.59 -0.25
C ASP A 317 1.49 30.91 -0.01
N ASP A 318 1.06 32.10 -0.46
CA ASP A 318 -0.30 32.59 -0.25
C ASP A 318 -1.38 31.78 -1.03
N THR A 319 -0.98 30.83 -1.89
CA THR A 319 -1.90 29.95 -2.65
C THR A 319 -2.16 28.61 -1.96
N TRP A 320 -1.54 28.37 -0.81
CA TRP A 320 -1.69 27.16 0.00
C TRP A 320 -2.87 27.35 0.97
N THR A 321 -4.07 27.31 0.42
CA THR A 321 -5.31 27.58 1.12
C THR A 321 -6.37 26.55 0.75
N CYS A 322 -7.18 26.16 1.73
CA CYS A 322 -8.44 25.44 1.51
C CYS A 322 -9.60 26.39 1.84
N ASN A 323 -10.61 26.46 0.98
CA ASN A 323 -11.82 27.23 1.26
C ASN A 323 -13.01 26.28 1.46
N SER A 324 -14.02 26.72 2.20
CA SER A 324 -15.26 25.96 2.40
C SER A 324 -15.96 25.63 1.08
N ASP A 325 -15.84 26.51 0.08
CA ASP A 325 -16.40 26.28 -1.25
C ASP A 325 -15.71 25.11 -1.97
N ASP A 326 -14.50 24.73 -1.53
CA ASP A 326 -13.73 23.65 -2.13
C ASP A 326 -14.12 22.26 -1.57
N MET A 327 -14.98 22.17 -0.55
CA MET A 327 -15.49 20.92 0.04
C MET A 327 -16.66 20.33 -0.78
N HIS A 328 -16.45 20.15 -2.08
CA HIS A 328 -17.49 19.62 -2.94
C HIS A 328 -17.81 18.15 -2.62
N GLY A 329 -19.08 17.76 -2.71
CA GLY A 329 -19.50 16.35 -2.57
C GLY A 329 -19.30 15.73 -1.19
N SER A 330 -18.73 16.46 -0.22
CA SER A 330 -18.55 15.95 1.14
C SER A 330 -19.90 15.55 1.72
N TYR A 331 -19.95 14.38 2.33
CA TYR A 331 -21.12 13.98 3.10
C TYR A 331 -21.11 14.86 4.35
N ASP A 332 -22.08 15.76 4.46
CA ASP A 332 -22.30 16.59 5.65
C ASP A 332 -22.43 15.68 6.88
N SER A 333 -21.33 15.45 7.58
CA SER A 333 -21.30 14.81 8.89
C SER A 333 -21.61 15.85 9.97
N SER A 334 -22.69 16.61 9.80
CA SER A 334 -23.28 17.31 10.93
C SER A 334 -23.78 16.26 11.93
N PRO A 335 -23.45 16.39 13.22
CA PRO A 335 -23.93 15.46 14.23
C PRO A 335 -25.45 15.65 14.34
N GLN A 336 -26.23 14.61 14.03
CA GLN A 336 -27.63 14.53 14.47
C GLN A 336 -27.74 13.86 15.83
#